data_AF-A0A1V5YT58-F1
#
_entry.id   AF-A0A1V5YT58-F1
#
_cell.length_a   1.000
_cell.length_b   1.000
_cell.length_c   1.000
_cell.angle_alpha   90.00
_cell.angle_beta   90.00
_cell.angle_gamma   90.00
#
_symmetry.space_group_name_H-M   'P 1'
#
loop_
_entity.id
_entity.type
_entity.pdbx_description
1 polymer ?
#
loop_
_entity_poly.entity_id
_entity_poly.type
_entity_poly.pdbx_seq_one_letter_code
_entity_poly.pdbx_strand_id
1 'polypeptide(L)'
;MEAEKPAELTEVPGSDERVAEPITLDQPGITTEVGGRPTGSTVPAEKKARRFHGTVVIDAERTGRDAASISEEIISHLTSQPGAKVKVTLEITAELPDGATEQLIRTVSENARTLKFLSHGFEKE
;
A
#
# COMPACT_ATOMS: atom_id res chain seq x y z
N MET A 1 42.13 -7.58 19.70
CA MET A 1 41.55 -8.77 20.36
C MET A 1 41.45 -8.41 21.82
N GLU A 2 40.27 -7.95 22.25
CA GLU A 2 40.03 -7.53 23.62
C GLU A 2 38.71 -8.16 24.09
N ALA A 3 38.87 -9.00 25.11
CA ALA A 3 37.99 -9.47 26.17
C ALA A 3 36.47 -9.60 25.94
N GLU A 4 36.05 -10.87 26.04
CA GLU A 4 34.72 -11.35 26.37
C GLU A 4 34.03 -10.59 27.52
N LYS A 5 32.74 -10.33 27.35
CA LYS A 5 31.80 -9.93 28.40
C LYS A 5 31.04 -11.19 28.85
N PRO A 6 30.91 -11.47 30.17
CA PRO A 6 30.28 -12.70 30.65
C PRO A 6 28.74 -12.64 30.61
N ALA A 7 28.16 -13.84 30.58
CA ALA A 7 26.74 -14.15 30.64
C ALA A 7 26.12 -13.84 32.01
N GLU A 8 24.82 -13.49 32.02
CA GLU A 8 23.95 -13.82 33.14
C GLU A 8 22.58 -14.27 32.61
N LEU A 9 22.21 -15.46 33.07
CA LEU A 9 21.00 -16.23 32.78
C LEU A 9 20.04 -16.03 33.95
N THR A 10 18.77 -15.73 33.68
CA THR A 10 17.67 -16.00 34.64
C THR A 10 16.36 -16.19 33.86
N GLU A 11 16.05 -17.44 33.54
CA GLU A 11 14.68 -17.96 33.48
C GLU A 11 14.23 -18.24 34.94
N VAL A 12 12.96 -18.18 35.35
CA VAL A 12 11.85 -19.10 35.04
C VAL A 12 10.49 -18.55 35.57
N PRO A 13 9.34 -19.13 35.16
CA PRO A 13 8.01 -18.51 35.13
C PRO A 13 7.07 -18.94 36.27
N GLY A 14 5.87 -18.36 36.30
CA GLY A 14 4.72 -18.79 37.11
C GLY A 14 3.62 -17.72 37.05
N SER A 15 2.47 -17.97 36.42
CA SER A 15 1.32 -18.76 36.92
C SER A 15 0.23 -17.83 37.49
N ASP A 16 -0.87 -17.64 36.75
CA ASP A 16 -2.19 -17.56 37.40
C ASP A 16 -3.18 -18.38 36.58
N GLU A 17 -3.39 -19.57 37.12
CA GLU A 17 -4.37 -20.56 36.78
C GLU A 17 -5.73 -20.07 37.29
N ARG A 18 -6.69 -19.85 36.39
CA ARG A 18 -8.11 -19.82 36.77
C ARG A 18 -8.88 -20.85 35.99
N VAL A 19 -8.89 -22.05 36.58
CA VAL A 19 -9.88 -23.10 36.33
C VAL A 19 -11.20 -22.66 36.95
N ALA A 20 -12.28 -22.64 36.16
CA ALA A 20 -13.65 -22.62 36.65
C ALA A 20 -14.52 -23.53 35.76
N GLU A 21 -14.67 -24.76 36.27
CA GLU A 21 -15.67 -25.82 36.14
C GLU A 21 -16.52 -26.03 34.85
N PRO A 22 -16.74 -27.30 34.45
CA PRO A 22 -17.67 -27.67 33.38
C PRO A 22 -19.12 -27.62 33.89
N ILE A 23 -19.98 -26.88 33.18
CA ILE A 23 -21.43 -26.94 33.39
C ILE A 23 -21.94 -28.16 32.62
N THR A 24 -22.13 -29.29 33.31
CA THR A 24 -22.89 -30.42 32.76
C THR A 24 -24.37 -30.07 32.80
N LEU A 25 -24.98 -29.92 31.62
CA LEU A 25 -26.43 -29.75 31.49
C LEU A 25 -27.05 -31.10 31.14
N ASP A 26 -27.44 -31.84 32.18
CA ASP A 26 -28.31 -33.01 32.06
C ASP A 26 -29.76 -32.54 32.00
N GLN A 27 -30.37 -32.52 30.80
CA GLN A 27 -31.81 -32.77 30.70
C GLN A 27 -32.23 -33.34 29.33
N PRO A 28 -33.13 -34.34 29.29
CA PRO A 28 -33.51 -35.05 28.08
C PRO A 28 -34.76 -34.46 27.41
N GLY A 29 -34.76 -34.48 26.08
CA GLY A 29 -35.95 -34.62 25.24
C GLY A 29 -36.83 -33.39 25.04
N ILE A 30 -36.80 -32.84 23.82
CA ILE A 30 -37.99 -32.59 22.97
C ILE A 30 -37.50 -32.64 21.51
N THR A 31 -37.96 -33.66 20.80
CA THR A 31 -38.04 -33.68 19.33
C THR A 31 -39.18 -32.76 18.92
N THR A 32 -38.94 -31.78 18.05
CA THR A 32 -40.01 -31.18 17.24
C THR A 32 -39.48 -30.92 15.85
N GLU A 33 -40.16 -31.57 14.91
CA GLU A 33 -39.96 -31.53 13.49
C GLU A 33 -40.31 -30.16 12.85
N VAL A 34 -39.60 -29.89 11.75
CA VAL A 34 -40.00 -29.11 10.57
C VAL A 34 -40.42 -27.66 10.80
N GLY A 35 -39.48 -26.77 10.45
CA GLY A 35 -39.76 -25.38 10.14
C GLY A 35 -38.60 -24.78 9.36
N GLY A 36 -38.42 -25.24 8.11
CA GLY A 36 -37.48 -24.67 7.16
C GLY A 36 -37.75 -23.18 6.97
N ARG A 37 -37.05 -22.35 7.74
CA ARG A 37 -37.04 -20.92 7.58
C ARG A 37 -35.94 -20.66 6.55
N PRO A 38 -36.24 -20.09 5.36
CA PRO A 38 -35.16 -19.62 4.51
C PRO A 38 -34.58 -18.40 5.24
N THR A 39 -33.61 -18.59 6.12
CA THR A 39 -32.71 -17.52 6.52
C THR A 39 -31.74 -17.29 5.37
N GLY A 40 -32.29 -16.98 4.20
CA GLY A 40 -31.59 -16.30 3.13
C GLY A 40 -31.46 -14.84 3.54
N SER A 41 -30.74 -14.60 4.65
CA SER A 41 -30.23 -13.26 4.94
C SER A 41 -29.09 -13.06 3.95
N THR A 42 -29.44 -12.63 2.74
CA THR A 42 -28.46 -12.21 1.74
C THR A 42 -27.80 -10.96 2.28
N VAL A 43 -26.71 -11.15 3.03
CA VAL A 43 -25.80 -10.06 3.37
C VAL A 43 -25.39 -9.43 2.02
N PRO A 44 -25.62 -8.13 1.81
CA PRO A 44 -25.19 -7.47 0.58
C PRO A 44 -23.70 -7.73 0.40
N ALA A 45 -23.32 -8.42 -0.68
CA ALA A 45 -21.92 -8.63 -0.99
C ALA A 45 -21.23 -7.27 -1.09
N GLU A 46 -20.25 -7.03 -0.23
CA GLU A 46 -19.49 -5.78 -0.25
C GLU A 46 -18.87 -5.59 -1.64
N LYS A 47 -19.07 -4.39 -2.18
CA LYS A 47 -18.55 -4.03 -3.49
C LYS A 47 -17.03 -3.97 -3.40
N LYS A 48 -16.35 -4.92 -4.07
CA LYS A 48 -14.89 -4.93 -4.19
C LYS A 48 -14.38 -3.64 -4.88
N ALA A 49 -13.28 -3.09 -4.38
CA ALA A 49 -12.56 -2.00 -5.06
C ALA A 49 -12.03 -2.49 -6.42
N ARG A 50 -12.13 -1.63 -7.45
CA ARG A 50 -11.76 -1.99 -8.84
C ARG A 50 -10.72 -1.07 -9.47
N ARG A 51 -10.40 0.04 -8.81
CA ARG A 51 -9.47 1.06 -9.31
C ARG A 51 -8.70 1.64 -8.15
N PHE A 52 -7.40 1.78 -8.33
CA PHE A 52 -6.53 2.56 -7.47
C PHE A 52 -6.11 3.82 -8.22
N HIS A 53 -6.10 4.95 -7.52
CA HIS A 53 -5.57 6.22 -7.99
C HIS A 53 -4.90 6.90 -6.80
N GLY A 54 -3.69 7.39 -6.99
CA GLY A 54 -2.93 8.07 -5.96
C GLY A 54 -1.94 9.05 -6.58
N THR A 55 -1.66 10.11 -5.84
CA THR A 55 -0.66 11.12 -6.17
C THR A 55 0.20 11.32 -4.93
N VAL A 56 1.51 11.43 -5.13
CA VAL A 56 2.48 11.71 -4.07
C VAL A 56 3.44 12.78 -4.58
N VAL A 57 3.74 13.76 -3.75
CA VAL A 57 4.80 14.74 -4.01
C VAL A 57 6.11 14.11 -3.54
N ILE A 58 7.08 14.04 -4.43
CA ILE A 58 8.41 13.47 -4.16
C ILE A 58 9.47 14.56 -4.17
N ASP A 59 10.60 14.29 -3.50
CA ASP A 59 11.72 15.22 -3.47
C ASP A 59 12.45 15.20 -4.83
N ALA A 60 12.55 16.36 -5.48
CA ALA A 60 13.19 16.50 -6.78
C ALA A 60 14.67 16.06 -6.75
N GLU A 61 15.39 16.30 -5.64
CA GLU A 61 16.80 15.90 -5.49
C GLU A 61 16.96 14.38 -5.32
N ARG A 62 15.87 13.68 -4.97
CA ARG A 62 15.85 12.24 -4.68
C ARG A 62 14.88 11.47 -5.56
N THR A 63 14.45 12.06 -6.68
CA THR A 63 13.44 11.50 -7.60
C THR A 63 13.66 10.02 -7.90
N GLY A 64 14.91 9.61 -8.19
CA GLY A 64 15.22 8.20 -8.49
C GLY A 64 14.98 7.24 -7.32
N ARG A 65 15.30 7.65 -6.09
CA ARG A 65 15.09 6.84 -4.89
C ARG A 65 13.60 6.73 -4.58
N ASP A 66 12.89 7.85 -4.58
CA ASP A 66 11.47 7.87 -4.24
C ASP A 66 10.65 7.10 -5.29
N ALA A 67 10.98 7.25 -6.57
CA ALA A 67 10.38 6.45 -7.64
C ALA A 67 10.64 4.95 -7.48
N ALA A 68 11.83 4.55 -7.01
CA ALA A 68 12.13 3.15 -6.71
C ALA A 68 11.25 2.63 -5.56
N SER A 69 11.15 3.38 -4.46
CA SER A 69 10.28 3.00 -3.33
C SER A 69 8.80 2.89 -3.75
N ILE A 70 8.29 3.83 -4.54
CA ILE A 70 6.91 3.75 -5.08
C ILE A 70 6.74 2.52 -5.99
N SER A 71 7.80 2.17 -6.74
CA SER A 71 7.78 1.01 -7.62
C SER A 71 7.67 -0.29 -6.84
N GLU A 72 8.41 -0.42 -5.74
CA GLU A 72 8.41 -1.62 -4.88
C GLU A 72 7.13 -1.72 -4.04
N GLU A 73 6.76 -0.64 -3.37
CA GLU A 73 5.71 -0.68 -2.34
C GLU A 73 4.29 -0.58 -2.91
N ILE A 74 4.13 -0.04 -4.12
CA ILE A 74 2.79 0.17 -4.71
C ILE A 74 2.68 -0.48 -6.08
N ILE A 75 3.55 -0.11 -7.03
CA ILE A 75 3.40 -0.54 -8.42
C ILE A 75 3.53 -2.06 -8.53
N SER A 76 4.52 -2.66 -7.87
CA SER A 76 4.73 -4.12 -7.84
C SER A 76 3.49 -4.87 -7.34
N HIS A 77 2.87 -4.40 -6.26
CA HIS A 77 1.66 -5.02 -5.73
C HIS A 77 0.49 -4.95 -6.71
N LEU A 78 0.32 -3.83 -7.41
CA LEU A 78 -0.73 -3.66 -8.40
C LEU A 78 -0.49 -4.50 -9.66
N THR A 79 0.74 -4.55 -10.17
CA THR A 79 1.09 -5.32 -11.37
C THR A 79 1.08 -6.83 -11.13
N SER A 80 1.27 -7.27 -9.87
CA SER A 80 1.16 -8.69 -9.50
C SER A 80 -0.28 -9.25 -9.60
N GLN A 81 -1.30 -8.39 -9.68
CA GLN A 81 -2.68 -8.82 -9.78
C GLN A 81 -3.04 -9.27 -11.20
N PRO A 82 -3.59 -10.49 -11.40
CA PRO A 82 -3.97 -10.98 -12.72
C PRO A 82 -4.94 -10.04 -13.45
N GLY A 83 -4.55 -9.62 -14.66
CA GLY A 83 -5.36 -8.74 -15.51
C GLY A 83 -5.35 -7.26 -15.11
N ALA A 84 -4.56 -6.85 -14.11
CA ALA A 84 -4.41 -5.45 -13.76
C ALA A 84 -3.72 -4.68 -14.89
N LYS A 85 -4.24 -3.48 -15.19
CA LYS A 85 -3.64 -2.53 -16.13
C LYS A 85 -3.15 -1.34 -15.33
N VAL A 86 -1.83 -1.24 -15.18
CA VAL A 86 -1.19 -0.16 -14.43
C VAL A 86 -0.62 0.85 -15.42
N LYS A 87 -1.00 2.11 -15.27
CA LYS A 87 -0.41 3.25 -15.98
C LYS A 87 0.22 4.15 -14.94
N VAL A 88 1.50 4.47 -15.15
CA VAL A 88 2.23 5.44 -14.32
C VAL A 88 2.41 6.70 -15.16
N THR A 89 2.26 7.86 -14.54
CA THR A 89 2.47 9.16 -15.18
C THR A 89 3.30 9.99 -14.21
N LEU A 90 4.39 10.56 -14.71
CA LEU A 90 5.23 11.49 -13.97
C LEU A 90 4.90 12.89 -14.45
N GLU A 91 4.53 13.76 -13.51
CA GLU A 91 4.32 15.18 -13.73
C GLU A 91 5.51 15.94 -13.14
N ILE A 92 6.02 16.93 -13.89
CA ILE A 92 7.17 17.74 -13.47
C ILE A 92 6.75 19.21 -13.58
N THR A 93 6.77 19.89 -12.44
CA THR A 93 6.50 21.33 -12.35
C THR A 93 7.74 22.02 -11.81
N ALA A 94 8.14 23.09 -12.48
CA ALA A 94 9.27 23.92 -12.06
C ALA A 94 8.86 25.38 -12.17
N GLU A 95 8.97 26.10 -11.04
CA GLU A 95 8.82 27.54 -11.01
C GLU A 95 10.19 28.19 -11.26
N LEU A 96 10.24 29.09 -12.24
CA LEU A 96 11.45 29.80 -12.64
C LEU A 96 11.19 31.31 -12.50
N PRO A 97 11.40 31.89 -11.30
CA PRO A 97 11.02 33.28 -11.00
C PRO A 97 11.66 34.31 -11.93
N ASP A 98 12.91 34.06 -12.36
CA ASP A 98 13.65 34.92 -13.29
C ASP A 98 13.42 34.54 -14.76
N GLY A 99 12.55 33.56 -15.03
CA GLY A 99 12.35 32.95 -16.33
C GLY A 99 13.41 31.92 -16.70
N ALA A 100 13.12 31.14 -17.74
CA ALA A 100 14.05 30.15 -18.28
C ALA A 100 15.01 30.79 -19.29
N THR A 101 16.31 30.47 -19.20
CA THR A 101 17.29 30.87 -20.23
C THR A 101 17.02 30.15 -21.55
N GLU A 102 17.41 30.74 -22.69
CA GLU A 102 17.25 30.08 -24.00
C GLU A 102 17.91 28.70 -24.04
N GLN A 103 19.09 28.56 -23.41
CA GLN A 103 19.79 27.29 -23.30
C GLN A 103 18.97 26.27 -22.50
N LEU A 104 18.40 26.66 -21.36
CA LEU A 104 17.56 25.77 -20.55
C LEU A 104 16.32 25.32 -21.32
N ILE A 105 15.61 26.26 -21.95
CA ILE A 105 14.43 25.96 -22.77
C ILE A 105 14.77 24.94 -23.85
N ARG A 106 15.87 25.16 -24.57
CA ARG A 106 16.34 24.28 -25.62
C ARG A 106 16.64 22.89 -25.09
N THR A 107 17.51 22.78 -24.07
CA THR A 107 17.93 21.50 -23.50
C THR A 107 16.75 20.70 -22.96
N VAL A 108 15.87 21.33 -22.17
CA VAL A 108 14.70 20.63 -21.59
C VAL A 108 13.72 20.20 -22.69
N SER A 109 13.48 21.05 -23.70
CA SER A 109 12.59 20.71 -24.81
C SER A 109 13.13 19.59 -25.69
N GLU A 110 14.44 19.54 -25.94
CA GLU A 110 15.10 18.45 -26.68
C GLU A 110 15.03 17.12 -25.90
N ASN A 111 15.26 17.17 -24.59
CA ASN A 111 15.13 16.01 -23.71
C ASN A 111 13.69 15.51 -23.63
N ALA A 112 12.71 16.39 -23.48
CA ALA A 112 11.29 16.03 -23.42
C ALA A 112 10.85 15.28 -24.70
N ARG A 113 11.30 15.74 -25.87
CA ARG A 113 11.06 15.04 -27.14
C ARG A 113 11.75 13.66 -27.18
N THR A 114 13.02 13.59 -26.78
CA THR A 114 13.79 12.35 -26.74
C THR A 114 13.15 11.31 -25.81
N LEU A 115 12.67 11.75 -24.64
CA LEU A 115 12.00 10.93 -23.63
C LEU A 115 10.50 10.73 -23.92
N LYS A 116 10.01 11.22 -25.06
CA LYS A 116 8.63 11.03 -25.55
C LYS A 116 7.57 11.50 -24.55
N PHE A 117 7.79 12.65 -23.93
CA PHE A 117 6.77 13.29 -23.10
C PHE A 117 5.47 13.46 -23.90
N LEU A 118 4.35 13.07 -23.29
CA LEU A 118 3.03 13.18 -23.92
C LEU A 118 2.56 14.64 -24.05
N SER A 119 2.96 15.47 -23.09
CA SER A 119 2.72 16.91 -23.05
C SER A 119 3.92 17.58 -22.36
N HIS A 120 4.42 18.69 -22.89
CA HIS A 120 5.50 19.47 -22.30
C HIS A 120 5.52 20.89 -22.89
N GLY A 121 6.03 21.87 -22.13
CA GLY A 121 6.15 23.24 -22.59
C GLY A 121 6.65 24.18 -21.49
N PHE A 122 7.21 25.32 -21.88
CA PHE A 122 7.39 26.45 -20.98
C PHE A 122 6.25 27.43 -21.26
N GLU A 123 5.52 27.79 -20.21
CA GLU A 123 4.45 28.77 -20.30
C GLU A 123 5.02 30.16 -20.04
N LYS A 124 4.52 31.16 -20.78
CA LYS A 124 4.76 32.57 -20.46
C LYS A 124 3.51 33.01 -19.72
N GLU A 125 3.67 33.53 -18.50
CA GLU A 125 2.58 34.23 -17.80
C GLU A 125 2.02 35.36 -18.68
#